data_AF-A0A954XX23-F1
#
_entry.id   AF-A0A954XX23-F1
#
_cell.length_a   1.000
_cell.length_b   1.000
_cell.length_c   1.000
_cell.angle_alpha   90.00
_cell.angle_beta   90.00
_cell.angle_gamma   90.00
#
_symmetry.space_group_name_H-M   'P 1'
#
loop_
_entity.id
_entity.type
_entity.pdbx_description
1 polymer ?
#
loop_
_entity_poly.entity_id
_entity_poly.type
_entity_poly.pdbx_seq_one_letter_code
_entity_poly.pdbx_strand_id
1 'polypeptide(L)'
;MSWSRHRPFRWVQRGRKLCRLAFRRGMVAESVCTCLRSQSGAVRSAVLCVLLGASAARASDVPLVEWVGAEGTWTDGQNWLGSEIPRASSGQGARVSNGGVAGVVQDVPPIECLEIAKGRVLVGQGAKLAVVQQIDVLDAGVLALLGGGVSATSIGLEGTLLGQGTLEGNLLNAGVFTPGRPDQPFAQMLVNGDYRQASDGVLRLQVADVTPGSLDRIVVQGKAELGGTLEIEIGPNLQLQPGAPLALLVADQLAGAFRTVMFASSATDKAFVWSCEGTTFSIACYSLGDMNLDGAVDAADSRLFALGLVDQAAYAAEVCDLTGFTVEALAIGNVNQLGGFDFDDISAFASLAGLSTAAVVAEIQALGGVVPEPSAATLVGIAVGALAARRRDELRRRPGLS
;
A
#
# COMPACT_ATOMS: atom_id res chain seq x y z
N MET A 1 -52.69 -29.84 -10.55
CA MET A 1 -51.81 -29.83 -11.75
C MET A 1 -50.39 -29.66 -11.24
N SER A 2 -49.62 -30.74 -11.04
CA SER A 2 -48.95 -31.58 -12.05
C SER A 2 -47.60 -31.00 -12.51
N TRP A 3 -46.50 -31.56 -11.95
CA TRP A 3 -45.16 -31.80 -12.56
C TRP A 3 -44.35 -30.56 -13.01
N SER A 4 -43.01 -30.46 -12.93
CA SER A 4 -41.92 -31.45 -13.10
C SER A 4 -40.61 -30.86 -12.51
N ARG A 5 -39.84 -31.60 -11.71
CA ARG A 5 -38.69 -32.50 -12.01
C ARG A 5 -37.30 -31.84 -12.07
N HIS A 6 -36.47 -32.37 -11.17
CA HIS A 6 -35.02 -32.30 -11.07
C HIS A 6 -34.25 -32.59 -12.37
N ARG A 7 -33.07 -31.97 -12.49
CA ARG A 7 -31.89 -32.60 -13.11
C ARG A 7 -30.76 -32.65 -12.07
N PRO A 8 -30.16 -33.81 -11.79
CA PRO A 8 -28.92 -33.88 -11.02
C PRO A 8 -27.70 -33.75 -11.94
N PHE A 9 -26.70 -33.02 -11.46
CA PHE A 9 -25.35 -32.97 -12.02
C PHE A 9 -24.68 -34.35 -11.91
N ARG A 10 -24.23 -34.90 -13.04
CA ARG A 10 -23.39 -36.11 -13.09
C ARG A 10 -21.92 -35.71 -12.92
N TRP A 11 -21.27 -36.19 -11.86
CA TRP A 11 -19.82 -36.23 -11.80
C TRP A 11 -19.30 -37.48 -12.52
N VAL A 12 -18.43 -37.28 -13.51
CA VAL A 12 -17.62 -38.35 -14.11
C VAL A 12 -16.36 -38.48 -13.28
N GLN A 13 -16.29 -39.51 -12.44
CA GLN A 13 -15.02 -39.97 -11.87
C GLN A 13 -14.24 -40.73 -12.94
N ARG A 14 -13.15 -40.15 -13.43
CA ARG A 14 -12.04 -40.90 -14.04
C ARG A 14 -10.89 -40.92 -13.05
N GLY A 15 -10.56 -42.12 -12.59
CA GLY A 15 -9.52 -42.35 -11.61
C GLY A 15 -8.13 -41.98 -12.12
N ARG A 16 -7.35 -41.38 -11.23
CA ARG A 16 -5.90 -41.58 -11.20
C ARG A 16 -5.43 -41.69 -9.74
N LYS A 17 -4.46 -42.58 -9.62
CA LYS A 17 -3.82 -43.17 -8.44
C LYS A 17 -3.47 -42.19 -7.32
N LEU A 18 -3.66 -42.72 -6.11
CA LEU A 18 -3.12 -42.28 -4.83
C LEU A 18 -1.65 -41.83 -4.91
N CYS A 19 -1.36 -40.63 -4.43
CA CYS A 19 -0.14 -40.32 -3.69
C CYS A 19 -0.56 -39.75 -2.33
N ARG A 20 -0.42 -40.58 -1.29
CA ARG A 20 -0.66 -40.22 0.10
C ARG A 20 0.65 -39.62 0.61
N LEU A 21 0.84 -38.31 0.50
CA LEU A 21 1.92 -37.61 1.18
C LEU A 21 1.41 -37.18 2.55
N ALA A 22 1.86 -37.87 3.60
CA ALA A 22 1.68 -37.45 4.97
C ALA A 22 2.59 -36.23 5.23
N PHE A 23 2.00 -35.04 5.38
CA PHE A 23 2.72 -33.89 5.92
C PHE A 23 2.78 -34.02 7.45
N ARG A 24 3.93 -34.49 7.95
CA ARG A 24 4.32 -34.32 9.35
C ARG A 24 4.75 -32.87 9.58
N ARG A 25 4.30 -32.32 10.71
CA ARG A 25 4.78 -31.08 11.33
C ARG A 25 6.30 -31.05 11.45
N GLY A 26 6.87 -29.86 11.21
CA GLY A 26 8.21 -29.48 11.65
C GLY A 26 9.18 -29.19 10.51
N MET A 27 9.22 -27.94 10.04
CA MET A 27 10.39 -27.40 9.35
C MET A 27 10.80 -26.10 10.04
N VAL A 28 11.96 -26.18 10.67
CA VAL A 28 12.85 -25.07 11.01
C VAL A 28 13.29 -24.44 9.70
N ALA A 29 13.31 -23.11 9.64
CA ALA A 29 13.82 -22.38 8.48
C ALA A 29 15.32 -22.67 8.31
N GLU A 30 15.69 -23.44 7.29
CA GLU A 30 17.07 -23.51 6.80
C GLU A 30 17.29 -22.34 5.82
N SER A 31 18.13 -21.39 6.22
CA SER A 31 18.65 -20.36 5.33
C SER A 31 19.59 -21.00 4.31
N VAL A 32 19.20 -20.95 3.03
CA VAL A 32 20.05 -21.32 1.91
C VAL A 32 21.01 -20.16 1.63
N CYS A 33 22.27 -20.29 2.08
CA CYS A 33 23.36 -19.41 1.65
C CYS A 33 23.88 -19.86 0.28
N THR A 34 23.53 -19.12 -0.78
CA THR A 34 24.14 -19.29 -2.10
C THR A 34 25.51 -18.61 -2.11
N CYS A 35 26.59 -19.40 -2.11
CA CYS A 35 27.97 -18.92 -2.15
C CYS A 35 28.39 -18.67 -3.60
N LEU A 36 28.45 -17.41 -4.05
CA LEU A 36 29.07 -17.03 -5.32
C LEU A 36 30.60 -17.00 -5.16
N ARG A 37 31.31 -17.97 -5.75
CA ARG A 37 32.77 -17.95 -5.86
C ARG A 37 33.20 -16.95 -6.95
N SER A 38 33.84 -15.87 -6.53
CA SER A 38 34.68 -15.04 -7.40
C SER A 38 36.14 -15.52 -7.33
N GLN A 39 36.73 -15.82 -8.48
CA GLN A 39 38.17 -16.07 -8.61
C GLN A 39 38.90 -14.74 -8.79
N SER A 40 39.47 -14.20 -7.71
CA SER A 40 40.79 -13.52 -7.73
C SER A 40 41.05 -12.82 -6.39
N GLY A 41 42.20 -13.11 -5.78
CA GLY A 41 42.99 -12.13 -5.01
C GLY A 41 42.41 -11.62 -3.70
N ALA A 42 42.82 -12.27 -2.60
CA ALA A 42 42.97 -11.74 -1.24
C ALA A 42 42.39 -10.34 -0.94
N VAL A 43 41.13 -10.31 -0.50
CA VAL A 43 40.61 -9.22 0.35
C VAL A 43 39.89 -9.88 1.53
N ARG A 44 40.24 -9.44 2.74
CA ARG A 44 39.62 -9.89 3.99
C ARG A 44 38.10 -9.70 3.88
N SER A 45 37.36 -10.81 3.81
CA SER A 45 35.91 -10.80 3.92
C SER A 45 35.50 -10.40 5.33
N ALA A 46 35.23 -9.11 5.54
CA ALA A 46 34.29 -8.70 6.55
C ALA A 46 32.91 -9.19 6.09
N VAL A 47 32.40 -10.23 6.75
CA VAL A 47 31.02 -10.67 6.59
C VAL A 47 30.15 -9.55 7.13
N LEU A 48 29.66 -8.69 6.23
CA LEU A 48 28.59 -7.75 6.51
C LEU A 48 27.32 -8.58 6.65
N CYS A 49 27.03 -9.03 7.87
CA CYS A 49 25.69 -9.44 8.26
C CYS A 49 24.80 -8.20 8.16
N VAL A 50 24.23 -7.96 6.98
CA VAL A 50 23.17 -6.99 6.79
C VAL A 50 21.98 -7.48 7.61
N LEU A 51 21.66 -6.69 8.64
CA LEU A 51 20.57 -6.85 9.60
C LEU A 51 19.22 -6.98 8.86
N LEU A 52 18.84 -8.20 8.51
CA LEU A 52 17.44 -8.54 8.30
C LEU A 52 16.83 -8.75 9.68
N GLY A 53 15.98 -7.80 10.07
CA GLY A 53 15.10 -7.92 11.23
C GLY A 53 15.85 -7.96 12.54
N ALA A 54 16.22 -6.79 13.08
CA ALA A 54 16.14 -6.63 14.52
C ALA A 54 14.66 -6.81 14.89
N SER A 55 14.23 -8.07 15.04
CA SER A 55 13.36 -8.38 16.15
C SER A 55 14.11 -7.82 17.34
N ALA A 56 13.69 -6.63 17.80
CA ALA A 56 14.16 -6.08 19.05
C ALA A 56 14.25 -7.25 20.01
N ALA A 57 15.43 -7.52 20.56
CA ALA A 57 15.58 -8.52 21.59
C ALA A 57 14.51 -8.18 22.61
N ARG A 58 13.43 -8.98 22.64
CA ARG A 58 12.24 -8.70 23.43
C ARG A 58 12.74 -8.36 24.82
N ALA A 59 12.15 -7.35 25.45
CA ALA A 59 12.24 -7.15 26.88
C ALA A 59 11.73 -8.44 27.58
N SER A 60 12.56 -9.48 27.65
CA SER A 60 12.10 -10.86 27.85
C SER A 60 11.90 -11.22 29.32
N ASP A 61 12.27 -10.33 30.23
CA ASP A 61 12.32 -10.63 31.66
C ASP A 61 11.33 -9.78 32.47
N VAL A 62 10.53 -8.92 31.82
CA VAL A 62 9.50 -8.15 32.51
C VAL A 62 8.28 -9.04 32.75
N PRO A 63 7.87 -9.29 34.01
CA PRO A 63 6.65 -10.04 34.30
C PRO A 63 5.43 -9.29 33.75
N LEU A 64 4.67 -9.95 32.88
CA LEU A 64 3.44 -9.43 32.30
C LEU A 64 2.23 -9.83 33.16
N VAL A 65 1.44 -8.84 33.55
CA VAL A 65 0.13 -9.07 34.16
C VAL A 65 -0.92 -9.09 33.04
N GLU A 66 -1.65 -10.20 32.93
CA GLU A 66 -2.59 -10.43 31.83
C GLU A 66 -3.97 -9.85 32.14
N TRP A 67 -4.56 -9.20 31.15
CA TRP A 67 -5.96 -8.80 31.14
C TRP A 67 -6.86 -10.02 30.90
N VAL A 68 -7.77 -10.29 31.84
CA VAL A 68 -8.67 -11.45 31.82
C VAL A 68 -10.13 -11.07 31.52
N GLY A 69 -10.46 -9.78 31.56
CA GLY A 69 -11.81 -9.28 31.27
C GLY A 69 -12.14 -9.30 29.78
N ALA A 70 -13.43 -9.41 29.44
CA ALA A 70 -13.88 -9.23 28.05
C ALA A 70 -13.80 -7.74 27.65
N GLU A 71 -14.29 -6.85 28.51
CA GLU A 71 -14.23 -5.38 28.35
C GLU A 71 -14.18 -4.73 29.74
N GLY A 72 -13.47 -3.62 29.87
CA GLY A 72 -13.39 -2.87 31.11
C GLY A 72 -12.49 -1.65 31.03
N THR A 73 -12.37 -0.92 32.14
CA THR A 73 -11.44 0.21 32.23
C THR A 73 -10.10 -0.26 32.80
N TRP A 74 -9.01 0.34 32.34
CA TRP A 74 -7.65 -0.01 32.77
C TRP A 74 -7.47 0.07 34.29
N THR A 75 -8.19 0.98 34.92
CA THR A 75 -8.19 1.24 36.37
C THR A 75 -9.02 0.25 37.18
N ASP A 76 -9.76 -0.63 36.53
CA ASP A 76 -10.46 -1.72 37.20
C ASP A 76 -9.50 -2.90 37.42
N GLY A 77 -9.01 -3.02 38.66
CA GLY A 77 -8.15 -4.12 39.08
C GLY A 77 -8.74 -5.50 38.77
N GLN A 78 -10.07 -5.66 38.77
CA GLN A 78 -10.72 -6.95 38.59
C GLN A 78 -10.49 -7.58 37.22
N ASN A 79 -10.15 -6.77 36.21
CA ASN A 79 -9.87 -7.25 34.86
C ASN A 79 -8.41 -7.66 34.67
N TRP A 80 -7.56 -7.50 35.67
CA TRP A 80 -6.17 -7.95 35.67
C TRP A 80 -6.01 -9.25 36.45
N LEU A 81 -5.22 -10.18 35.94
CA LEU A 81 -4.88 -11.41 36.66
C LEU A 81 -4.15 -11.06 37.96
N GLY A 82 -4.70 -11.50 39.09
CA GLY A 82 -4.18 -11.13 40.43
C GLY A 82 -4.86 -9.92 41.06
N SER A 83 -5.83 -9.29 40.35
CA SER A 83 -6.63 -8.15 40.81
C SER A 83 -5.85 -6.86 41.09
N GLU A 84 -4.59 -6.79 40.61
CA GLU A 84 -3.71 -5.64 40.78
C GLU A 84 -3.47 -4.97 39.43
N ILE A 85 -3.56 -3.63 39.41
CA ILE A 85 -3.24 -2.83 38.23
C ILE A 85 -1.71 -2.86 38.04
N PRO A 86 -1.20 -3.19 36.83
CA PRO A 86 0.24 -3.27 36.60
C PRO A 86 0.92 -1.91 36.80
N ARG A 87 2.16 -1.88 37.31
CA ARG A 87 2.93 -0.66 37.55
C ARG A 87 4.43 -0.85 37.30
N ALA A 88 5.06 0.16 36.71
CA ALA A 88 6.51 0.23 36.48
C ALA A 88 7.31 0.21 37.80
N SER A 89 6.78 0.82 38.86
CA SER A 89 7.42 0.80 40.19
C SER A 89 7.58 -0.62 40.76
N SER A 90 6.78 -1.57 40.27
CA SER A 90 6.83 -2.98 40.64
C SER A 90 7.56 -3.83 39.57
N GLY A 91 8.14 -3.19 38.56
CA GLY A 91 8.76 -3.86 37.41
C GLY A 91 7.78 -4.66 36.56
N GLN A 92 6.49 -4.32 36.59
CA GLN A 92 5.45 -5.08 35.89
C GLN A 92 5.12 -4.44 34.53
N GLY A 93 4.93 -5.31 33.55
CA GLY A 93 4.30 -4.97 32.27
C GLY A 93 2.83 -5.39 32.25
N ALA A 94 2.14 -5.00 31.20
CA ALA A 94 0.75 -5.35 30.96
C ALA A 94 0.60 -6.13 29.66
N ARG A 95 -0.33 -7.08 29.63
CA ARG A 95 -0.71 -7.80 28.42
C ARG A 95 -2.21 -7.78 28.21
N VAL A 96 -2.68 -7.27 27.08
CA VAL A 96 -4.09 -7.33 26.69
C VAL A 96 -4.24 -8.31 25.54
N SER A 97 -4.91 -9.45 25.78
CA SER A 97 -4.96 -10.58 24.87
C SER A 97 -6.38 -11.14 24.69
N ASN A 98 -6.54 -12.15 23.83
CA ASN A 98 -7.74 -13.01 23.77
C ASN A 98 -9.09 -12.28 23.59
N GLY A 99 -9.09 -11.18 22.84
CA GLY A 99 -10.28 -10.36 22.61
C GLY A 99 -10.61 -9.35 23.71
N GLY A 100 -9.81 -9.29 24.78
CA GLY A 100 -9.98 -8.33 25.85
C GLY A 100 -9.89 -6.87 25.37
N VAL A 101 -10.75 -6.02 25.92
CA VAL A 101 -10.82 -4.58 25.61
C VAL A 101 -10.54 -3.76 26.86
N ALA A 102 -9.41 -3.07 26.90
CA ALA A 102 -9.01 -2.22 28.01
C ALA A 102 -9.14 -0.72 27.64
N GLY A 103 -10.05 -0.01 28.32
CA GLY A 103 -10.25 1.43 28.15
C GLY A 103 -9.41 2.26 29.12
N VAL A 104 -8.54 3.11 28.61
CA VAL A 104 -7.79 4.13 29.37
C VAL A 104 -8.57 5.44 29.28
N VAL A 105 -9.43 5.70 30.26
CA VAL A 105 -10.35 6.87 30.27
C VAL A 105 -9.84 8.04 31.11
N GLN A 106 -8.72 7.84 31.81
CA GLN A 106 -7.99 8.84 32.58
C GLN A 106 -6.52 8.44 32.61
N ASP A 107 -5.64 9.31 33.09
CA ASP A 107 -4.23 9.00 33.25
C ASP A 107 -4.04 7.77 34.14
N VAL A 108 -3.23 6.83 33.66
CA VAL A 108 -2.88 5.61 34.40
C VAL A 108 -1.44 5.69 34.87
N PRO A 109 -1.10 5.08 36.03
CA PRO A 109 0.29 4.97 36.46
C PRO A 109 1.15 4.32 35.37
N PRO A 110 2.42 4.75 35.19
CA PRO A 110 3.30 4.16 34.19
C PRO A 110 3.47 2.65 34.41
N ILE A 111 3.59 1.91 33.31
CA ILE A 111 3.93 0.46 33.28
C ILE A 111 5.25 0.25 32.54
N GLU A 112 5.92 -0.88 32.78
CA GLU A 112 7.26 -1.09 32.22
C GLU A 112 7.22 -1.36 30.70
N CYS A 113 6.35 -2.27 30.28
CA CYS A 113 6.07 -2.61 28.89
C CYS A 113 4.59 -2.96 28.68
N LEU A 114 4.12 -2.87 27.44
CA LEU A 114 2.75 -3.25 27.06
C LEU A 114 2.77 -4.17 25.84
N GLU A 115 2.14 -5.33 25.95
CA GLU A 115 1.87 -6.21 24.82
C GLU A 115 0.35 -6.24 24.52
N ILE A 116 -0.03 -5.99 23.27
CA ILE A 116 -1.42 -6.12 22.79
C ILE A 116 -1.47 -7.26 21.78
N ALA A 117 -1.99 -8.42 22.18
CA ALA A 117 -1.93 -9.67 21.42
C ALA A 117 -3.33 -10.24 21.18
N LYS A 118 -3.98 -9.84 20.07
CA LYS A 118 -5.41 -10.12 19.80
C LYS A 118 -6.37 -9.45 20.79
N GLY A 119 -5.90 -8.44 21.52
CA GLY A 119 -6.70 -7.57 22.38
C GLY A 119 -6.85 -6.16 21.80
N ARG A 120 -7.51 -5.28 22.54
CA ARG A 120 -7.68 -3.87 22.18
C ARG A 120 -7.40 -2.97 23.36
N VAL A 121 -6.60 -1.92 23.15
CA VAL A 121 -6.42 -0.83 24.11
C VAL A 121 -6.99 0.45 23.50
N LEU A 122 -7.92 1.08 24.20
CA LEU A 122 -8.57 2.33 23.77
C LEU A 122 -8.10 3.47 24.68
N VAL A 123 -7.40 4.47 24.15
CA VAL A 123 -6.95 5.63 24.93
C VAL A 123 -7.91 6.79 24.68
N GLY A 124 -8.76 7.05 25.67
CA GLY A 124 -9.81 8.06 25.65
C GLY A 124 -9.28 9.49 25.54
N GLN A 125 -10.17 10.42 25.18
CA GLN A 125 -9.83 11.83 25.03
C GLN A 125 -9.18 12.40 26.30
N GLY A 126 -8.00 13.01 26.13
CA GLY A 126 -7.26 13.64 27.23
C GLY A 126 -6.61 12.67 28.23
N ALA A 127 -6.81 11.36 28.09
CA ALA A 127 -6.15 10.36 28.93
C ALA A 127 -4.74 10.05 28.42
N LYS A 128 -3.81 9.78 29.34
CA LYS A 128 -2.44 9.35 29.04
C LYS A 128 -2.16 7.92 29.48
N LEU A 129 -1.67 7.11 28.55
CA LEU A 129 -1.06 5.81 28.82
C LEU A 129 0.46 5.94 28.72
N ALA A 130 1.14 5.86 29.86
CA ALA A 130 2.60 5.91 29.93
C ALA A 130 3.19 4.50 30.05
N VAL A 131 4.10 4.16 29.15
CA VAL A 131 4.86 2.92 29.13
C VAL A 131 6.34 3.29 29.11
N VAL A 132 7.14 2.79 30.06
CA VAL A 132 8.53 3.24 30.21
C VAL A 132 9.39 2.80 29.03
N GLN A 133 9.30 1.52 28.68
CA GLN A 133 10.13 0.94 27.64
C GLN A 133 9.36 0.88 26.31
N GLN A 134 8.60 -0.18 26.10
CA GLN A 134 8.13 -0.56 24.77
C GLN A 134 6.65 -0.94 24.77
N ILE A 135 5.98 -0.55 23.70
CA ILE A 135 4.64 -1.03 23.36
C ILE A 135 4.78 -1.92 22.13
N ASP A 136 4.30 -3.15 22.22
CA ASP A 136 4.19 -4.10 21.12
C ASP A 136 2.73 -4.37 20.79
N VAL A 137 2.29 -3.86 19.66
CA VAL A 137 0.98 -4.17 19.09
C VAL A 137 1.18 -5.35 18.14
N LEU A 138 0.98 -6.57 18.61
CA LEU A 138 1.19 -7.78 17.83
C LEU A 138 0.06 -8.03 16.82
N ASP A 139 0.23 -9.04 15.97
CA ASP A 139 -0.80 -9.46 15.00
C ASP A 139 -2.19 -9.58 15.65
N ALA A 140 -3.18 -8.99 14.96
CA ALA A 140 -4.56 -8.79 15.41
C ALA A 140 -4.78 -8.02 16.72
N GLY A 141 -3.71 -7.49 17.35
CA GLY A 141 -3.79 -6.49 18.40
C GLY A 141 -4.21 -5.13 17.85
N VAL A 142 -4.89 -4.33 18.68
CA VAL A 142 -5.35 -2.99 18.30
C VAL A 142 -5.00 -1.97 19.38
N LEU A 143 -4.28 -0.92 18.99
CA LEU A 143 -4.14 0.31 19.76
C LEU A 143 -4.99 1.41 19.11
N ALA A 144 -5.99 1.92 19.82
CA ALA A 144 -6.85 2.99 19.32
C ALA A 144 -6.71 4.26 20.16
N LEU A 145 -6.39 5.38 19.53
CA LEU A 145 -6.36 6.69 20.17
C LEU A 145 -7.66 7.43 19.87
N LEU A 146 -8.38 7.81 20.91
CA LEU A 146 -9.67 8.49 20.85
C LEU A 146 -9.52 9.96 21.29
N GLY A 147 -8.40 10.60 20.89
CA GLY A 147 -7.97 11.92 21.37
C GLY A 147 -7.07 11.89 22.61
N GLY A 148 -6.58 10.71 22.98
CA GLY A 148 -5.64 10.50 24.09
C GLY A 148 -4.17 10.53 23.67
N GLY A 149 -3.29 10.35 24.65
CA GLY A 149 -1.84 10.29 24.46
C GLY A 149 -1.25 8.95 24.90
N VAL A 150 -0.28 8.45 24.14
CA VAL A 150 0.55 7.30 24.50
C VAL A 150 1.99 7.75 24.57
N SER A 151 2.74 7.32 25.58
CA SER A 151 4.16 7.60 25.73
C SER A 151 4.93 6.30 25.90
N ALA A 152 5.97 6.09 25.09
CA ALA A 152 6.88 4.96 25.15
C ALA A 152 8.24 5.32 24.54
N THR A 153 9.31 4.62 24.92
CA THR A 153 10.59 4.78 24.21
C THR A 153 10.45 4.32 22.74
N SER A 154 9.78 3.19 22.53
CA SER A 154 9.50 2.64 21.21
C SER A 154 8.12 2.00 21.13
N ILE A 155 7.46 2.17 19.99
CA ILE A 155 6.17 1.58 19.66
C ILE A 155 6.36 0.71 18.43
N GLY A 156 6.30 -0.61 18.62
CA GLY A 156 6.32 -1.61 17.55
C GLY A 156 4.91 -1.99 17.15
N LEU A 157 4.60 -1.88 15.86
CA LEU A 157 3.28 -2.15 15.31
C LEU A 157 3.36 -3.28 14.28
N GLU A 158 2.87 -4.46 14.63
CA GLU A 158 2.56 -5.58 13.71
C GLU A 158 1.03 -5.75 13.52
N GLY A 159 0.23 -5.27 14.48
CA GLY A 159 -1.22 -5.21 14.44
C GLY A 159 -1.75 -3.89 13.86
N THR A 160 -2.77 -3.31 14.50
CA THR A 160 -3.41 -2.06 14.02
C THR A 160 -3.27 -0.91 15.01
N LEU A 161 -2.83 0.24 14.53
CA LEU A 161 -2.93 1.54 15.19
C LEU A 161 -3.99 2.37 14.48
N LEU A 162 -4.96 2.91 15.22
CA LEU A 162 -5.98 3.79 14.64
C LEU A 162 -6.42 4.95 15.51
N GLY A 163 -7.00 5.97 14.88
CA GLY A 163 -7.60 7.12 15.55
C GLY A 163 -6.72 8.36 15.60
N GLN A 164 -7.10 9.29 16.48
CA GLN A 164 -6.46 10.59 16.65
C GLN A 164 -5.79 10.69 18.02
N GLY A 165 -4.65 11.35 18.10
CA GLY A 165 -3.97 11.55 19.38
C GLY A 165 -2.50 11.90 19.23
N THR A 166 -1.77 11.72 20.32
CA THR A 166 -0.32 11.97 20.39
C THR A 166 0.41 10.68 20.76
N LEU A 167 1.44 10.36 20.00
CA LEU A 167 2.44 9.37 20.33
C LEU A 167 3.71 10.10 20.77
N GLU A 168 4.13 9.94 22.01
CA GLU A 168 5.46 10.34 22.48
C GLU A 168 6.36 9.11 22.38
N GLY A 169 7.33 9.11 21.46
CA GLY A 169 8.19 7.95 21.20
C GLY A 169 8.40 7.64 19.73
N ASN A 170 9.33 6.72 19.47
CA ASN A 170 9.62 6.26 18.11
C ASN A 170 8.61 5.21 17.66
N LEU A 171 8.00 5.39 16.49
CA LEU A 171 7.02 4.47 15.90
C LEU A 171 7.64 3.67 14.76
N LEU A 172 7.62 2.33 14.87
CA LEU A 172 7.91 1.41 13.78
C LEU A 172 6.60 0.74 13.32
N ASN A 173 6.14 1.06 12.11
CA ASN A 173 4.96 0.46 11.52
C ASN A 173 5.32 -0.68 10.54
N ALA A 174 5.10 -1.93 10.98
CA ALA A 174 5.10 -3.15 10.18
C ALA A 174 3.70 -3.78 10.05
N GLY A 175 2.66 -3.11 10.57
CA GLY A 175 1.27 -3.54 10.56
C GLY A 175 0.41 -2.56 9.77
N VAL A 176 -0.75 -2.19 10.31
CA VAL A 176 -1.67 -1.21 9.71
C VAL A 176 -1.77 0.03 10.59
N PHE A 177 -1.45 1.20 10.02
CA PHE A 177 -1.66 2.48 10.66
C PHE A 177 -2.74 3.26 9.88
N THR A 178 -3.83 3.64 10.55
CA THR A 178 -4.95 4.39 9.96
C THR A 178 -5.42 5.49 10.92
N PRO A 179 -5.04 6.76 10.74
CA PRO A 179 -5.54 7.85 11.58
C PRO A 179 -7.09 7.87 11.63
N GLY A 180 -7.75 7.75 10.47
CA GLY A 180 -9.21 7.68 10.38
C GLY A 180 -9.81 6.42 11.03
N ARG A 181 -11.08 6.54 11.46
CA ARG A 181 -11.90 5.46 12.04
C ARG A 181 -13.30 5.45 11.43
N PRO A 182 -14.04 4.32 11.43
CA PRO A 182 -15.40 4.30 10.89
C PRO A 182 -16.37 5.32 11.50
N ASP A 183 -16.20 5.66 12.78
CA ASP A 183 -16.98 6.66 13.52
C ASP A 183 -16.41 8.08 13.45
N GLN A 184 -15.16 8.22 13.01
CA GLN A 184 -14.46 9.49 12.84
C GLN A 184 -13.46 9.33 11.66
N PRO A 185 -13.94 9.47 10.42
CA PRO A 185 -13.18 9.07 9.22
C PRO A 185 -11.97 9.96 8.93
N PHE A 186 -11.86 11.11 9.60
CA PHE A 186 -10.74 12.03 9.41
C PHE A 186 -10.12 12.35 10.76
N ALA A 187 -8.79 12.23 10.81
CA ALA A 187 -8.05 12.39 12.04
C ALA A 187 -6.63 12.92 11.78
N GLN A 188 -6.10 13.63 12.78
CA GLN A 188 -4.69 13.95 12.82
C GLN A 188 -4.00 13.08 13.86
N MET A 189 -2.87 12.48 13.49
CA MET A 189 -1.94 11.85 14.41
C MET A 189 -0.69 12.72 14.55
N LEU A 190 -0.29 12.97 15.80
CA LEU A 190 0.99 13.60 16.13
C LEU A 190 1.97 12.53 16.66
N VAL A 191 3.14 12.42 16.03
CA VAL A 191 4.25 11.56 16.46
C VAL A 191 5.39 12.46 16.94
N ASN A 192 5.56 12.56 18.25
CA ASN A 192 6.67 13.27 18.90
C ASN A 192 7.87 12.32 19.05
N GLY A 193 8.46 11.95 17.90
CA GLY A 193 9.57 11.03 17.78
C GLY A 193 9.82 10.69 16.31
N ASP A 194 10.65 9.69 16.06
CA ASP A 194 10.88 9.19 14.70
C ASP A 194 9.75 8.26 14.26
N TYR A 195 9.45 8.26 12.97
CA TYR A 195 8.50 7.35 12.33
C TYR A 195 9.21 6.53 11.27
N ARG A 196 9.07 5.22 11.32
CA ARG A 196 9.60 4.30 10.31
C ARG A 196 8.50 3.40 9.78
N GLN A 197 8.24 3.48 8.48
CA GLN A 197 7.36 2.57 7.77
C GLN A 197 8.18 1.38 7.24
N ALA A 198 7.89 0.18 7.74
CA ALA A 198 8.54 -1.04 7.28
C ALA A 198 8.08 -1.44 5.87
N SER A 199 8.79 -2.37 5.24
CA SER A 199 8.53 -2.79 3.86
C SER A 199 7.23 -3.55 3.65
N ASP A 200 6.66 -4.09 4.72
CA ASP A 200 5.42 -4.86 4.81
C ASP A 200 4.28 -4.08 5.48
N GLY A 201 4.60 -2.97 6.16
CA GLY A 201 3.60 -2.13 6.79
C GLY A 201 2.72 -1.40 5.77
N VAL A 202 1.51 -1.09 6.19
CA VAL A 202 0.52 -0.29 5.45
C VAL A 202 0.18 0.97 6.22
N LEU A 203 0.26 2.13 5.55
CA LEU A 203 -0.35 3.38 5.99
C LEU A 203 -1.64 3.60 5.19
N ARG A 204 -2.76 3.84 5.88
CA ARG A 204 -4.05 4.17 5.27
C ARG A 204 -4.45 5.58 5.61
N LEU A 205 -4.84 6.35 4.61
CA LEU A 205 -5.30 7.73 4.76
C LEU A 205 -6.63 7.92 4.02
N GLN A 206 -7.51 8.74 4.57
CA GLN A 206 -8.77 9.14 3.96
C GLN A 206 -8.76 10.64 3.65
N VAL A 207 -9.21 11.03 2.46
CA VAL A 207 -9.25 12.44 2.01
C VAL A 207 -10.59 12.71 1.35
N ALA A 208 -11.48 13.44 2.01
CA ALA A 208 -12.77 13.82 1.42
C ALA A 208 -12.77 15.22 0.81
N ASP A 209 -12.00 16.14 1.38
CA ASP A 209 -11.91 17.54 0.96
C ASP A 209 -10.58 18.16 1.45
N VAL A 210 -10.21 19.34 0.95
CA VAL A 210 -9.05 20.13 1.37
C VAL A 210 -9.28 20.90 2.68
N THR A 211 -10.53 20.99 3.13
CA THR A 211 -10.91 21.69 4.36
C THR A 211 -10.28 21.00 5.58
N PRO A 212 -9.71 21.75 6.56
CA PRO A 212 -9.22 21.18 7.80
C PRO A 212 -10.27 20.31 8.50
N GLY A 213 -9.91 19.08 8.88
CA GLY A 213 -10.82 18.11 9.48
C GLY A 213 -11.57 17.22 8.49
N SER A 214 -11.35 17.39 7.18
CA SER A 214 -11.92 16.52 6.12
C SER A 214 -10.88 15.59 5.48
N LEU A 215 -9.71 15.45 6.10
CA LEU A 215 -8.67 14.53 5.67
C LEU A 215 -7.85 14.01 6.85
N ASP A 216 -7.26 12.84 6.67
CA ASP A 216 -6.25 12.29 7.56
C ASP A 216 -4.93 13.02 7.39
N ARG A 217 -4.27 13.31 8.52
CA ARG A 217 -2.94 13.92 8.55
C ARG A 217 -2.02 13.24 9.54
N ILE A 218 -0.76 13.13 9.18
CA ILE A 218 0.31 12.68 10.09
C ILE A 218 1.34 13.79 10.22
N VAL A 219 1.64 14.15 11.45
CA VAL A 219 2.71 15.10 11.78
C VAL A 219 3.76 14.36 12.59
N VAL A 220 4.99 14.32 12.10
CA VAL A 220 6.13 13.66 12.74
C VAL A 220 7.14 14.74 13.14
N GLN A 221 7.40 14.93 14.43
CA GLN A 221 8.39 15.91 14.93
C GLN A 221 9.85 15.38 14.89
N GLY A 222 10.09 14.32 14.14
CA GLY A 222 11.38 13.67 13.98
C GLY A 222 11.59 13.25 12.54
N LYS A 223 12.40 12.21 12.34
CA LYS A 223 12.64 11.64 11.02
C LYS A 223 11.54 10.67 10.64
N ALA A 224 10.92 10.89 9.48
CA ALA A 224 10.05 9.93 8.81
C ALA A 224 10.84 9.15 7.74
N GLU A 225 11.02 7.85 7.93
CA GLU A 225 11.57 6.91 6.95
C GLU A 225 10.43 6.13 6.29
N LEU A 226 10.16 6.43 5.02
CA LEU A 226 9.07 5.83 4.25
C LEU A 226 9.49 4.53 3.55
N GLY A 227 8.55 3.60 3.46
CA GLY A 227 8.68 2.27 2.87
C GLY A 227 7.29 1.64 2.69
N GLY A 228 7.22 0.36 2.32
CA GLY A 228 5.95 -0.38 2.32
C GLY A 228 4.87 0.22 1.42
N THR A 229 3.61 0.15 1.87
CA THR A 229 2.43 0.56 1.10
C THR A 229 1.74 1.76 1.72
N LEU A 230 1.37 2.72 0.89
CA LEU A 230 0.41 3.78 1.19
C LEU A 230 -0.90 3.54 0.44
N GLU A 231 -2.01 3.47 1.15
CA GLU A 231 -3.35 3.41 0.59
C GLU A 231 -4.08 4.71 0.91
N ILE A 232 -4.62 5.38 -0.11
CA ILE A 232 -5.34 6.64 0.02
C ILE A 232 -6.76 6.45 -0.51
N GLU A 233 -7.75 6.58 0.37
CA GLU A 233 -9.16 6.62 0.00
C GLU A 233 -9.55 8.07 -0.31
N ILE A 234 -9.91 8.32 -1.57
CA ILE A 234 -10.33 9.62 -2.05
C ILE A 234 -11.85 9.69 -2.08
N GLY A 235 -12.42 10.65 -1.38
CA GLY A 235 -13.85 10.92 -1.37
C GLY A 235 -14.34 11.43 -2.73
N PRO A 236 -15.60 11.13 -3.10
CA PRO A 236 -16.16 11.43 -4.42
C PRO A 236 -16.24 12.93 -4.75
N ASN A 237 -16.16 13.79 -3.73
CA ASN A 237 -16.37 15.24 -3.86
C ASN A 237 -15.07 16.05 -3.71
N LEU A 238 -13.90 15.40 -3.65
CA LEU A 238 -12.63 16.11 -3.49
C LEU A 238 -12.41 17.05 -4.68
N GLN A 239 -12.36 18.36 -4.41
CA GLN A 239 -12.05 19.40 -5.39
C GLN A 239 -10.66 19.95 -5.10
N LEU A 240 -9.65 19.37 -5.73
CA LEU A 240 -8.30 19.94 -5.74
C LEU A 240 -8.15 20.85 -6.96
N GLN A 241 -7.54 22.02 -6.75
CA GLN A 241 -7.03 22.80 -7.88
C GLN A 241 -5.94 21.96 -8.56
N PRO A 242 -5.96 21.82 -9.91
CA PRO A 242 -4.92 21.07 -10.61
C PRO A 242 -3.51 21.49 -10.20
N GLY A 243 -2.69 20.50 -9.86
CA GLY A 243 -1.31 20.70 -9.39
C GLY A 243 -1.12 21.33 -8.01
N ALA A 244 -2.19 21.76 -7.32
CA ALA A 244 -2.05 22.26 -5.96
C ALA A 244 -1.72 21.10 -5.00
N PRO A 245 -0.56 21.13 -4.32
CA PRO A 245 -0.18 20.06 -3.41
C PRO A 245 -1.07 20.06 -2.16
N LEU A 246 -1.57 18.88 -1.80
CA LEU A 246 -2.22 18.59 -0.54
C LEU A 246 -1.28 17.75 0.33
N ALA A 247 -0.72 18.39 1.36
CA ALA A 247 0.16 17.73 2.32
C ALA A 247 -0.63 16.76 3.21
N LEU A 248 -0.21 15.50 3.23
CA LEU A 248 -0.82 14.44 4.04
C LEU A 248 0.09 13.97 5.19
N LEU A 249 1.41 14.01 4.97
CA LEU A 249 2.40 13.73 6.00
C LEU A 249 3.45 14.83 5.99
N VAL A 250 3.72 15.39 7.17
CA VAL A 250 4.79 16.37 7.41
C VAL A 250 5.72 15.82 8.46
N ALA A 251 7.03 15.89 8.22
CA ALA A 251 8.07 15.46 9.14
C ALA A 251 9.06 16.59 9.43
N ASP A 252 9.98 16.43 10.39
CA ASP A 252 11.14 17.33 10.49
C ASP A 252 12.22 16.94 9.46
N GLN A 253 12.31 15.64 9.15
CA GLN A 253 13.12 15.10 8.07
C GLN A 253 12.35 13.98 7.37
N LEU A 254 12.33 13.99 6.04
CA LEU A 254 11.72 12.93 5.24
C LEU A 254 12.82 12.16 4.50
N ALA A 255 12.78 10.84 4.56
CA ALA A 255 13.70 9.96 3.85
C ALA A 255 12.98 8.74 3.27
N GLY A 256 13.49 8.22 2.15
CA GLY A 256 12.88 7.10 1.45
C GLY A 256 11.61 7.51 0.70
N ALA A 257 10.85 6.51 0.26
CA ALA A 257 9.56 6.66 -0.41
C ALA A 257 8.72 5.41 -0.13
N PHE A 258 7.39 5.54 -0.23
CA PHE A 258 6.54 4.36 -0.27
C PHE A 258 6.90 3.51 -1.50
N ARG A 259 6.97 2.19 -1.32
CA ARG A 259 7.21 1.26 -2.43
C ARG A 259 5.99 1.18 -3.35
N THR A 260 4.81 1.31 -2.77
CA THR A 260 3.54 1.24 -3.49
C THR A 260 2.61 2.31 -2.95
N VAL A 261 2.05 3.12 -3.85
CA VAL A 261 1.01 4.10 -3.53
C VAL A 261 -0.25 3.69 -4.29
N MET A 262 -1.35 3.50 -3.57
CA MET A 262 -2.62 3.08 -4.13
C MET A 262 -3.67 4.15 -3.86
N PHE A 263 -4.37 4.58 -4.90
CA PHE A 263 -5.52 5.47 -4.78
C PHE A 263 -6.80 4.67 -4.96
N ALA A 264 -7.62 4.59 -3.90
CA ALA A 264 -8.99 4.12 -3.99
C ALA A 264 -9.88 5.35 -4.20
N SER A 265 -10.17 5.66 -5.45
CA SER A 265 -10.99 6.82 -5.83
C SER A 265 -12.19 6.38 -6.66
N SER A 266 -13.31 7.06 -6.48
CA SER A 266 -14.45 6.98 -7.41
C SER A 266 -14.47 8.12 -8.43
N ALA A 267 -13.50 9.04 -8.39
CA ALA A 267 -13.39 10.13 -9.36
C ALA A 267 -12.89 9.57 -10.70
N THR A 268 -13.74 9.62 -11.72
CA THR A 268 -13.46 9.04 -13.03
C THR A 268 -12.84 10.02 -14.01
N ASP A 269 -12.60 11.28 -13.66
CA ASP A 269 -12.05 12.30 -14.55
C ASP A 269 -10.72 12.90 -14.03
N LYS A 270 -10.20 12.34 -12.93
CA LYS A 270 -8.98 12.81 -12.27
C LYS A 270 -7.92 11.73 -12.19
N ALA A 271 -6.68 12.15 -12.36
CA ALA A 271 -5.51 11.38 -11.98
C ALA A 271 -4.91 11.97 -10.72
N PHE A 272 -4.45 11.10 -9.81
CA PHE A 272 -3.73 11.52 -8.62
C PHE A 272 -2.26 11.18 -8.77
N VAL A 273 -1.41 12.14 -8.42
CA VAL A 273 0.04 11.99 -8.36
C VAL A 273 0.53 12.31 -6.96
N TRP A 274 1.77 11.93 -6.66
CA TRP A 274 2.34 12.15 -5.34
C TRP A 274 3.80 12.61 -5.42
N SER A 275 4.26 13.30 -4.39
CA SER A 275 5.63 13.78 -4.27
C SER A 275 6.14 13.66 -2.84
N CYS A 276 7.46 13.55 -2.71
CA CYS A 276 8.20 13.72 -1.46
C CYS A 276 9.15 14.90 -1.66
N GLU A 277 8.77 16.08 -1.19
CA GLU A 277 9.59 17.29 -1.33
C GLU A 277 9.98 17.81 0.06
N GLY A 278 11.30 17.94 0.27
CA GLY A 278 11.86 18.40 1.54
C GLY A 278 11.41 17.55 2.71
N THR A 279 10.42 18.05 3.46
CA THR A 279 9.89 17.45 4.69
C THR A 279 8.44 16.96 4.55
N THR A 280 7.87 16.99 3.35
CA THR A 280 6.44 16.77 3.14
C THR A 280 6.19 15.69 2.08
N PHE A 281 5.28 14.77 2.41
CA PHE A 281 4.60 13.94 1.41
C PHE A 281 3.28 14.60 1.04
N SER A 282 3.10 14.84 -0.26
CA SER A 282 1.90 15.49 -0.80
C SER A 282 1.29 14.67 -1.92
N ILE A 283 -0.01 14.84 -2.11
CA ILE A 283 -0.72 14.43 -3.34
C ILE A 283 -1.16 15.66 -4.13
N ALA A 284 -1.32 15.53 -5.43
CA ALA A 284 -1.99 16.51 -6.27
C ALA A 284 -2.95 15.78 -7.21
N CYS A 285 -3.94 16.48 -7.73
CA CYS A 285 -4.78 15.95 -8.81
C CYS A 285 -4.54 16.71 -10.11
N TYR A 286 -4.74 16.01 -11.22
CA TYR A 286 -4.78 16.58 -12.57
C TYR A 286 -5.97 16.00 -13.32
N SER A 287 -6.36 16.64 -14.41
CA SER A 287 -7.36 16.06 -15.31
C SER A 287 -6.75 14.86 -16.04
N LEU A 288 -7.54 13.82 -16.30
CA LEU A 288 -7.06 12.74 -17.17
C LEU A 288 -6.66 13.29 -18.54
N GLY A 289 -5.49 12.90 -19.02
CA GLY A 289 -4.91 13.38 -20.28
C GLY A 289 -4.07 14.66 -20.17
N ASP A 290 -4.00 15.32 -19.02
CA ASP A 290 -3.08 16.44 -18.77
C ASP A 290 -1.66 15.89 -18.55
N MET A 291 -1.01 15.53 -19.65
CA MET A 291 0.24 14.77 -19.65
C MET A 291 1.44 15.63 -19.27
N ASN A 292 1.36 16.96 -19.47
CA ASN A 292 2.41 17.90 -19.10
C ASN A 292 2.20 18.54 -17.71
N LEU A 293 1.06 18.30 -17.07
CA LEU A 293 0.68 18.79 -15.75
C LEU A 293 0.57 20.32 -15.64
N ASP A 294 0.12 20.99 -16.69
CA ASP A 294 -0.09 22.43 -16.70
C ASP A 294 -1.53 22.85 -16.30
N GLY A 295 -2.40 21.87 -16.08
CA GLY A 295 -3.79 22.07 -15.67
C GLY A 295 -4.79 22.12 -16.82
N ALA A 296 -4.33 22.02 -18.08
CA ALA A 296 -5.16 21.90 -19.27
C ALA A 296 -4.98 20.52 -19.93
N VAL A 297 -5.96 20.12 -20.75
CA VAL A 297 -5.81 18.98 -21.66
C VAL A 297 -5.90 19.53 -23.07
N ASP A 298 -4.75 19.68 -23.74
CA ASP A 298 -4.64 20.35 -25.03
C ASP A 298 -3.53 19.77 -25.94
N ALA A 299 -3.16 20.53 -26.98
CA ALA A 299 -2.16 20.10 -27.95
C ALA A 299 -0.77 19.87 -27.34
N ALA A 300 -0.42 20.59 -26.27
CA ALA A 300 0.87 20.47 -25.59
C ALA A 300 1.05 19.09 -24.93
N ASP A 301 -0.04 18.42 -24.58
CA ASP A 301 -0.03 17.09 -23.98
C ASP A 301 0.31 15.98 -24.98
N SER A 302 0.07 16.21 -26.27
CA SER A 302 0.12 15.14 -27.28
C SER A 302 1.49 14.47 -27.41
N ARG A 303 2.58 15.23 -27.32
CA ARG A 303 3.94 14.69 -27.33
C ARG A 303 4.20 13.81 -26.11
N LEU A 304 3.80 14.26 -24.92
CA LEU A 304 4.03 13.51 -23.68
C LEU A 304 3.09 12.31 -23.56
N PHE A 305 1.86 12.41 -24.08
CA PHE A 305 0.96 11.28 -24.26
C PHE A 305 1.61 10.19 -25.12
N ALA A 306 2.11 10.58 -26.29
CA ALA A 306 2.82 9.68 -27.19
C ALA A 306 4.09 9.09 -26.55
N LEU A 307 4.85 9.90 -25.81
CA LEU A 307 6.02 9.44 -25.07
C LEU A 307 5.64 8.39 -24.02
N GLY A 308 4.57 8.63 -23.24
CA GLY A 308 4.09 7.70 -22.25
C GLY A 308 3.62 6.35 -22.83
N LEU A 309 3.10 6.33 -24.06
CA LEU A 309 2.75 5.08 -24.74
C LEU A 309 3.99 4.28 -25.20
N VAL A 310 5.03 4.98 -25.65
CA VAL A 310 6.22 4.37 -26.26
C VAL A 310 7.28 4.02 -25.22
N ASP A 311 7.51 4.90 -24.25
CA ASP A 311 8.52 4.79 -23.20
C ASP A 311 8.03 5.47 -21.91
N GLN A 312 7.33 4.69 -21.08
CA GLN A 312 6.81 5.16 -19.78
C GLN A 312 7.91 5.64 -18.83
N ALA A 313 9.13 5.09 -18.92
CA ALA A 313 10.24 5.49 -18.06
C ALA A 313 10.78 6.86 -18.48
N ALA A 314 10.91 7.11 -19.78
CA ALA A 314 11.28 8.42 -20.30
C ALA A 314 10.22 9.49 -19.97
N TYR A 315 8.93 9.16 -20.10
CA TYR A 315 7.85 10.05 -19.67
C TYR A 315 7.95 10.38 -18.17
N ALA A 316 8.11 9.37 -17.31
CA ALA A 316 8.19 9.60 -15.86
C ALA A 316 9.38 10.49 -15.48
N ALA A 317 10.53 10.35 -16.16
CA ALA A 317 11.67 11.23 -15.97
C ALA A 317 11.37 12.67 -16.42
N GLU A 318 10.79 12.86 -17.62
CA GLU A 318 10.49 14.19 -18.16
C GLU A 318 9.47 14.95 -17.29
N VAL A 319 8.43 14.27 -16.80
CA VAL A 319 7.41 14.91 -15.95
C VAL A 319 7.87 15.15 -14.51
N CYS A 320 8.72 14.26 -13.98
CA CYS A 320 9.32 14.47 -12.67
C CYS A 320 10.18 15.75 -12.65
N ASP A 321 10.94 16.01 -13.71
CA ASP A 321 11.75 17.23 -13.83
C ASP A 321 10.91 18.50 -13.95
N LEU A 322 9.71 18.42 -14.55
CA LEU A 322 8.80 19.55 -14.72
C LEU A 322 8.09 19.93 -13.42
N THR A 323 7.73 18.95 -12.59
CA THR A 323 6.75 19.18 -11.51
C THR A 323 7.25 18.81 -10.12
N GLY A 324 8.32 18.03 -10.00
CA GLY A 324 8.74 17.43 -8.73
C GLY A 324 7.82 16.32 -8.22
N PHE A 325 6.78 15.95 -8.98
CA PHE A 325 5.90 14.82 -8.66
C PHE A 325 6.41 13.53 -9.32
N THR A 326 6.30 12.44 -8.58
CA THR A 326 6.42 11.11 -9.16
C THR A 326 5.10 10.76 -9.83
N VAL A 327 5.17 10.57 -11.15
CA VAL A 327 3.99 10.34 -11.98
C VAL A 327 4.13 8.99 -12.66
N GLU A 328 3.14 8.12 -12.44
CA GLU A 328 2.98 6.94 -13.28
C GLU A 328 2.20 7.36 -14.52
N ALA A 329 2.79 7.20 -15.71
CA ALA A 329 2.12 7.49 -16.98
C ALA A 329 0.74 6.82 -17.09
N LEU A 330 0.64 5.61 -16.52
CA LEU A 330 -0.58 4.82 -16.42
C LEU A 330 -1.73 5.57 -15.74
N ALA A 331 -1.45 6.42 -14.75
CA ALA A 331 -2.46 7.10 -13.96
C ALA A 331 -3.11 8.27 -14.72
N ILE A 332 -2.35 8.96 -15.57
CA ILE A 332 -2.82 10.17 -16.29
C ILE A 332 -3.26 9.85 -17.72
N GLY A 333 -2.55 8.95 -18.40
CA GLY A 333 -2.77 8.62 -19.80
C GLY A 333 -3.93 7.66 -20.08
N ASN A 334 -4.39 6.91 -19.06
CA ASN A 334 -5.53 5.97 -19.18
C ASN A 334 -6.87 6.72 -19.16
N VAL A 335 -7.09 7.52 -20.21
CA VAL A 335 -8.23 8.44 -20.35
C VAL A 335 -9.55 7.73 -20.63
N ASN A 336 -9.53 6.50 -21.16
CA ASN A 336 -10.76 5.74 -21.43
C ASN A 336 -11.17 4.83 -20.26
N GLN A 337 -10.27 4.59 -19.29
CA GLN A 337 -10.46 3.77 -18.10
C GLN A 337 -10.80 2.30 -18.37
N LEU A 338 -10.49 1.80 -19.56
CA LEU A 338 -10.75 0.44 -20.00
C LEU A 338 -9.50 -0.42 -19.93
N GLY A 339 -8.88 -0.52 -18.75
CA GLY A 339 -7.70 -1.35 -18.53
C GLY A 339 -6.48 -0.52 -18.16
N GLY A 340 -5.37 -0.73 -18.88
CA GLY A 340 -4.14 0.04 -18.70
C GLY A 340 -4.02 1.17 -19.72
N PHE A 341 -3.00 2.00 -19.57
CA PHE A 341 -2.67 3.03 -20.56
C PHE A 341 -2.05 2.38 -21.81
N ASP A 342 -2.80 2.34 -22.91
CA ASP A 342 -2.42 1.70 -24.16
C ASP A 342 -2.99 2.42 -25.41
N PHE A 343 -2.89 1.79 -26.58
CA PHE A 343 -3.29 2.42 -27.84
C PHE A 343 -4.80 2.69 -27.97
N ASP A 344 -5.64 2.02 -27.18
CA ASP A 344 -7.09 2.25 -27.20
C ASP A 344 -7.47 3.57 -26.50
N ASP A 345 -6.54 4.21 -25.77
CA ASP A 345 -6.71 5.53 -25.18
C ASP A 345 -6.60 6.69 -26.19
N ILE A 346 -5.96 6.47 -27.35
CA ILE A 346 -5.63 7.55 -28.30
C ILE A 346 -6.86 8.34 -28.74
N SER A 347 -7.96 7.67 -29.08
CA SER A 347 -9.16 8.36 -29.55
C SER A 347 -9.84 9.16 -28.45
N ALA A 348 -9.83 8.66 -27.21
CA ALA A 348 -10.40 9.37 -26.06
C ALA A 348 -9.54 10.60 -25.74
N PHE A 349 -8.22 10.45 -25.74
CA PHE A 349 -7.28 11.55 -25.49
C PHE A 349 -7.41 12.63 -26.57
N ALA A 350 -7.40 12.24 -27.86
CA ALA A 350 -7.57 13.18 -28.97
C ALA A 350 -8.88 13.98 -28.83
N SER A 351 -9.96 13.33 -28.42
CA SER A 351 -11.24 14.00 -28.17
C SER A 351 -11.17 14.99 -27.00
N LEU A 352 -10.47 14.64 -25.91
CA LEU A 352 -10.29 15.52 -24.74
C LEU A 352 -9.42 16.74 -25.08
N ALA A 353 -8.31 16.52 -25.79
CA ALA A 353 -7.34 17.55 -26.16
C ALA A 353 -7.79 18.43 -27.35
N GLY A 354 -8.95 18.18 -27.94
CA GLY A 354 -9.42 18.91 -29.13
C GLY A 354 -8.57 18.64 -30.38
N LEU A 355 -7.97 17.46 -30.48
CA LEU A 355 -7.09 17.03 -31.58
C LEU A 355 -7.78 16.00 -32.48
N SER A 356 -7.21 15.78 -33.66
CA SER A 356 -7.54 14.59 -34.45
C SER A 356 -6.70 13.40 -33.99
N THR A 357 -7.27 12.19 -34.04
CA THR A 357 -6.53 10.93 -33.80
C THR A 357 -5.26 10.85 -34.68
N ALA A 358 -5.33 11.34 -35.92
CA ALA A 358 -4.19 11.35 -36.83
C ALA A 358 -3.03 12.24 -36.33
N ALA A 359 -3.34 13.35 -35.66
CA ALA A 359 -2.31 14.22 -35.07
C ALA A 359 -1.57 13.50 -33.93
N VAL A 360 -2.29 12.83 -33.03
CA VAL A 360 -1.68 12.06 -31.93
C VAL A 360 -0.85 10.89 -32.46
N VAL A 361 -1.33 10.18 -33.49
CA VAL A 361 -0.56 9.10 -34.14
C VAL A 361 0.71 9.62 -34.81
N ALA A 362 0.69 10.82 -35.38
CA ALA A 362 1.88 11.43 -35.97
C ALA A 362 2.97 11.70 -34.90
N GLU A 363 2.59 12.13 -33.69
CA GLU A 363 3.53 12.29 -32.56
C GLU A 363 4.13 10.94 -32.13
N ILE A 364 3.32 9.88 -32.04
CA ILE A 364 3.81 8.53 -31.74
C ILE A 364 4.83 8.06 -32.78
N GLN A 365 4.54 8.29 -34.07
CA GLN A 365 5.45 7.95 -35.17
C GLN A 365 6.75 8.74 -35.13
N ALA A 366 6.71 10.00 -34.68
CA ALA A 366 7.88 10.86 -34.54
C ALA A 366 8.80 10.42 -33.39
N LEU A 367 8.25 9.94 -32.27
CA LEU A 367 9.00 9.49 -31.10
C LEU A 367 9.54 8.06 -31.23
N GLY A 368 8.76 7.16 -31.83
CA GLY A 368 9.01 5.71 -31.83
C GLY A 368 9.89 5.18 -32.96
N GLY A 369 10.41 6.03 -33.86
CA GLY A 369 11.31 5.63 -34.94
C GLY A 369 10.85 4.38 -35.68
N VAL A 370 9.83 4.50 -36.54
CA VAL A 370 9.15 3.37 -37.21
C VAL A 370 8.62 2.37 -36.16
N VAL A 371 7.40 2.62 -35.67
CA VAL A 371 6.55 1.51 -35.16
C VAL A 371 6.70 0.41 -36.20
N PRO A 372 7.22 -0.79 -35.86
CA PRO A 372 7.32 -1.86 -36.82
C PRO A 372 5.89 -2.22 -37.18
N GLU A 373 5.35 -1.57 -38.22
CA GLU A 373 4.23 -2.13 -38.92
C GLU A 373 4.67 -3.56 -39.20
N PRO A 374 3.86 -4.58 -38.85
CA PRO A 374 4.14 -5.92 -39.34
C PRO A 374 4.27 -5.72 -40.83
N SER A 375 5.50 -5.84 -41.34
CA SER A 375 5.81 -5.37 -42.69
C SER A 375 4.72 -5.91 -43.60
N ALA A 376 4.28 -5.18 -44.62
CA ALA A 376 3.25 -5.70 -45.52
C ALA A 376 3.58 -7.15 -45.96
N ALA A 377 4.88 -7.51 -46.02
CA ALA A 377 5.38 -8.87 -46.17
C ALA A 377 4.98 -9.87 -45.04
N THR A 378 5.01 -9.50 -43.76
CA THR A 378 4.51 -10.33 -42.64
C THR A 378 3.02 -10.58 -42.74
N LEU A 379 2.20 -9.55 -43.01
CA LEU A 379 0.75 -9.71 -43.18
C LEU A 379 0.41 -10.55 -44.41
N VAL A 380 1.11 -10.32 -45.52
CA VAL A 380 1.01 -11.15 -46.73
C VAL A 380 1.45 -12.59 -46.44
N GLY A 381 2.51 -12.79 -45.65
CA GLY A 381 2.99 -14.12 -45.26
C GLY A 381 1.95 -14.91 -44.46
N ILE A 382 1.27 -14.26 -43.51
CA ILE A 382 0.18 -14.87 -42.74
C ILE A 382 -1.00 -15.21 -43.66
N ALA A 383 -1.40 -14.30 -44.55
CA ALA A 383 -2.49 -14.52 -45.50
C ALA A 383 -2.19 -15.67 -46.48
N VAL A 384 -0.99 -15.72 -47.03
CA VAL A 384 -0.53 -16.80 -47.93
C VAL A 384 -0.46 -18.13 -47.18
N GLY A 385 0.04 -18.13 -45.94
CA GLY A 385 0.06 -19.30 -45.07
C GLY A 385 -1.35 -19.87 -44.81
N ALA A 386 -2.31 -19.00 -44.50
CA ALA A 386 -3.71 -19.39 -44.28
C ALA A 386 -4.37 -19.95 -45.55
N LEU A 387 -4.11 -19.34 -46.71
CA LEU A 387 -4.60 -19.83 -48.01
C LEU A 387 -3.98 -21.20 -48.37
N ALA A 388 -2.68 -21.37 -48.15
CA ALA A 388 -1.99 -22.64 -48.40
C ALA A 388 -2.51 -23.77 -47.48
N ALA A 389 -2.75 -23.47 -46.20
CA ALA A 389 -3.34 -24.42 -45.26
C ALA A 389 -4.75 -24.84 -45.67
N ARG A 390 -5.61 -23.88 -46.05
CA ARG A 390 -6.96 -24.16 -46.55
C ARG A 390 -6.95 -25.02 -47.81
N ARG A 391 -6.08 -24.71 -48.78
CA ARG A 391 -5.95 -25.49 -50.02
C ARG A 391 -5.52 -26.93 -49.73
N ARG A 392 -4.62 -27.14 -48.77
CA ARG A 392 -4.17 -28.48 -48.37
C ARG A 392 -5.30 -29.31 -47.76
N ASP A 393 -6.16 -28.69 -46.95
CA ASP A 393 -7.33 -29.35 -46.38
C ASP A 393 -8.40 -29.68 -47.43
N GLU A 394 -8.63 -28.79 -48.41
CA GLU A 394 -9.54 -29.08 -49.53
C GLU A 394 -9.05 -30.25 -50.38
N LEU A 395 -7.74 -30.36 -50.62
CA LEU A 395 -7.16 -31.51 -51.32
C LEU A 395 -7.30 -32.82 -50.53
N ARG A 396 -7.14 -32.78 -49.20
CA ARG A 396 -7.37 -33.95 -48.33
C ARG A 396 -8.82 -34.40 -48.30
N ARG A 397 -9.78 -33.49 -48.51
CA ARG A 397 -11.21 -33.78 -48.48
C ARG A 397 -11.78 -34.29 -49.80
N ARG A 398 -11.02 -34.32 -50.90
CA ARG A 398 -11.48 -34.89 -52.18
C ARG A 398 -11.23 -36.40 -52.20
N PRO A 399 -12.26 -37.25 -52.05
CA PRO A 399 -12.12 -38.69 -52.19
C PRO A 399 -12.11 -39.03 -53.69
N GLY A 400 -10.99 -39.53 -54.23
CA GLY A 400 -10.96 -40.03 -55.61
C GLY A 400 -9.68 -39.83 -56.43
N LEU A 401 -8.54 -39.44 -55.83
CA LEU A 401 -7.24 -39.43 -56.52
C LEU A 401 -6.28 -40.41 -55.82
N SER A 402 -6.47 -41.69 -56.13
CA SER A 402 -5.57 -42.80 -55.83
C SER A 402 -5.36 -43.60 -57.10
#